data_AF-A0A942GEB4-F1
#
_entry.id   AF-A0A942GEB4-F1
#
_cell.length_a   1.000
_cell.length_b   1.000
_cell.length_c   1.000
_cell.angle_alpha   90.00
_cell.angle_beta   90.00
_cell.angle_gamma   90.00
#
_symmetry.space_group_name_H-M   'P 1'
#
loop_
_entity.id
_entity.type
_entity.pdbx_description
1 polymer ?
#
loop_
_entity_poly.entity_id
_entity_poly.type
_entity_poly.pdbx_seq_one_letter_code
_entity_poly.pdbx_strand_id
1 'polypeptide(L)' 'MGSSALKLKPGQVFAYDGFFCWYSDETKTETKTISVEEMAVVTETGAKYLIAPQEELILIPSK' A
#
# COMPACT_ATOMS: atom_id res chain seq x y z
N MET A 1 1.41 -17.53 -16.65
CA MET A 1 1.13 -17.66 -15.19
C MET A 1 1.91 -16.56 -14.49
N GLY A 2 1.27 -15.75 -13.66
CA GLY A 2 1.94 -14.67 -12.92
C GLY A 2 2.75 -15.18 -11.74
N SER A 3 3.67 -14.36 -11.24
CA SER A 3 4.52 -14.63 -10.07
C SER A 3 3.74 -14.73 -8.75
N SER A 4 2.44 -14.48 -8.74
CA SER A 4 1.57 -14.46 -7.55
C SER A 4 1.50 -15.78 -6.78
N ALA A 5 1.83 -16.91 -7.41
CA ALA A 5 1.86 -18.22 -6.76
C ALA A 5 3.26 -18.63 -6.25
N LEU A 6 4.29 -17.80 -6.44
CA LEU A 6 5.64 -18.11 -5.97
C LEU A 6 5.71 -17.98 -4.44
N LYS A 7 6.41 -18.92 -3.80
CA LYS A 7 6.69 -18.83 -2.37
C LYS A 7 7.63 -17.66 -2.09
N LEU A 8 7.30 -16.89 -1.05
CA LEU A 8 8.19 -15.87 -0.49
C LEU A 8 9.47 -16.52 0.06
N LYS A 9 10.59 -15.80 -0.06
CA LYS A 9 11.92 -16.23 0.39
C LYS A 9 12.57 -15.12 1.22
N PRO A 10 13.31 -15.45 2.29
CA PRO A 10 14.09 -14.47 3.04
C PRO A 10 14.97 -13.60 2.13
N GLY A 11 15.06 -12.31 2.46
CA GLY A 11 15.79 -11.30 1.69
C GLY A 11 15.02 -10.71 0.49
N GLN A 12 13.87 -11.26 0.11
CA GLN A 12 13.00 -10.60 -0.87
C GLN A 12 12.43 -9.30 -0.31
N VAL A 13 12.44 -8.26 -1.13
CA VAL A 13 11.81 -6.97 -0.86
C VAL A 13 10.62 -6.79 -1.78
N PHE A 14 9.51 -6.31 -1.25
CA PHE A 14 8.34 -5.95 -2.05
C PHE A 14 7.61 -4.75 -1.46
N ALA A 15 6.88 -4.06 -2.33
CA ALA A 15 5.86 -3.10 -1.93
C ALA A 15 4.62 -3.87 -1.46
N TYR A 16 4.06 -3.43 -0.34
CA TYR A 16 2.84 -3.93 0.25
C TYR A 16 1.82 -2.80 0.28
N ASP A 17 0.82 -2.91 -0.60
CA ASP A 17 -0.04 -1.77 -0.94
C ASP A 17 -1.51 -2.09 -0.71
N GLY A 18 -2.18 -1.21 0.04
CA GLY A 18 -3.63 -1.20 0.19
C GLY A 18 -4.24 -0.07 -0.65
N PHE A 19 -5.31 -0.37 -1.40
CA PHE A 19 -6.05 0.63 -2.18
C PHE A 19 -7.49 0.72 -1.68
N PHE A 20 -8.00 1.94 -1.54
CA PHE A 20 -9.42 2.21 -1.31
C PHE A 20 -9.92 3.29 -2.27
N CYS A 21 -11.04 3.01 -2.94
CA CYS A 21 -11.65 3.90 -3.92
C CYS A 21 -13.11 4.15 -3.56
N TRP A 22 -13.54 5.41 -3.62
CA TRP A 22 -14.90 5.83 -3.32
C TRP A 22 -15.34 6.96 -4.25
N TYR A 23 -16.65 7.17 -4.39
CA TYR A 23 -17.19 8.31 -5.12
C TYR A 23 -17.01 9.60 -4.32
N SER A 24 -16.60 10.69 -4.97
CA SER A 24 -16.39 11.99 -4.31
C SER A 24 -17.69 12.62 -3.81
N ASP A 25 -18.83 12.24 -4.41
CA ASP A 25 -20.15 12.76 -4.09
C ASP A 25 -21.26 11.73 -4.39
N GLU A 26 -22.51 12.10 -4.08
CA GLU A 26 -23.70 11.28 -4.30
C GLU A 26 -24.07 11.10 -5.77
N THR A 27 -23.62 12.00 -6.65
CA THR A 27 -23.86 11.92 -8.10
C THR A 27 -23.05 10.80 -8.74
N LYS A 28 -21.99 10.34 -8.06
CA LYS A 28 -21.12 9.23 -8.48
C LYS A 28 -20.44 9.48 -9.82
N THR A 29 -20.12 10.74 -10.11
CA THR A 29 -19.49 11.16 -11.36
C THR A 29 -17.96 11.20 -11.30
N GLU A 30 -17.40 11.47 -10.12
CA GLU A 30 -15.96 11.43 -9.85
C GLU A 30 -15.66 10.41 -8.74
N THR A 31 -14.49 9.77 -8.83
CA THR A 31 -13.95 8.90 -7.79
C THR A 31 -12.68 9.48 -7.20
N LYS A 32 -12.48 9.29 -5.91
CA LYS A 32 -11.20 9.49 -5.24
C LYS A 32 -10.61 8.13 -4.86
N THR A 33 -9.29 8.03 -4.94
CA THR A 33 -8.54 6.84 -4.56
C THR A 33 -7.48 7.26 -3.57
N ILE A 34 -7.33 6.47 -2.51
CA ILE A 34 -6.18 6.52 -1.62
C ILE A 34 -5.43 5.19 -1.72
N SER A 35 -4.11 5.27 -1.76
CA SER A 35 -3.21 4.13 -1.58
C SER A 35 -2.33 4.38 -0.37
N VAL A 36 -2.10 3.31 0.38
CA VAL A 36 -1.07 3.26 1.42
C VAL A 36 -0.10 2.16 0.98
N GLU A 37 1.18 2.50 0.89
CA GLU A 37 2.24 1.64 0.38
C GLU A 37 3.39 1.61 1.37
N GLU A 38 3.79 0.40 1.78
CA GLU A 38 4.98 0.15 2.59
C GLU A 38 5.96 -0.78 1.88
N MET A 39 7.25 -0.53 2.10
CA MET A 39 8.30 -1.44 1.66
C MET A 39 8.65 -2.42 2.78
N ALA A 40 8.54 -3.72 2.51
CA ALA A 40 8.86 -4.76 3.47
C ALA A 40 9.91 -5.74 2.93
N VAL A 41 10.74 -6.27 3.83
CA VAL A 41 11.68 -7.35 3.56
C VAL A 41 11.25 -8.63 4.28
N VAL A 42 11.25 -9.75 3.56
CA VAL A 42 11.00 -11.08 4.13
C VAL A 42 12.19 -11.49 4.98
N THR A 43 11.90 -12.03 6.15
CA THR A 43 12.85 -12.61 7.09
C THR A 43 12.58 -14.11 7.24
N GLU A 44 13.44 -14.83 7.95
CA GLU A 44 13.27 -16.27 8.21
C GLU A 44 11.95 -16.62 8.91
N THR A 45 11.32 -15.68 9.64
CA THR A 45 10.14 -15.94 10.48
C THR A 45 8.94 -15.03 10.19
N GLY A 46 9.04 -14.15 9.19
CA GLY A 46 8.01 -13.15 8.91
C GLY A 46 8.50 -12.06 7.96
N ALA A 47 8.06 -10.82 8.14
CA ALA A 47 8.53 -9.66 7.38
C ALA A 47 8.79 -8.46 8.30
N LYS A 48 9.60 -7.51 7.84
CA LYS A 48 9.87 -6.25 8.53
C LYS A 48 9.74 -5.08 7.56
N TYR A 49 9.20 -3.96 8.02
CA TYR A 49 9.23 -2.73 7.25
C TYR A 49 10.65 -2.21 7.11
N LEU A 50 10.97 -1.65 5.93
CA LEU A 50 12.24 -1.01 5.64
C LEU A 50 12.32 0.43 6.16
N ILE A 51 11.16 1.07 6.31
CA ILE A 51 10.98 2.40 6.89
C ILE A 51 9.79 2.38 7.87
N ALA A 52 9.68 3.39 8.74
CA ALA A 52 8.49 3.51 9.57
C ALA A 52 7.25 3.74 8.67
N PRO A 53 6.13 3.06 8.92
CA PRO A 53 4.91 3.27 8.15
C PRO A 53 4.35 4.68 8.36
N GLN A 54 3.64 5.20 7.37
CA GLN A 54 2.90 6.45 7.53
C GLN A 54 1.59 6.16 8.28
N GLU A 55 1.53 6.56 9.55
CA GLU A 55 0.35 6.33 10.40
C GLU A 55 -0.66 7.49 10.33
N GLU A 56 -0.27 8.62 9.75
CA GLU A 56 -1.06 9.85 9.72
C GLU A 56 -1.45 10.26 8.29
N LEU A 57 -2.68 10.77 8.14
CA LEU A 57 -3.13 11.38 6.90
C LEU A 57 -2.67 12.84 6.85
N ILE A 58 -1.75 13.14 5.93
CA ILE A 58 -1.29 14.51 5.71
C ILE A 58 -2.22 15.19 4.70
N LEU A 59 -2.92 16.23 5.14
CA LEU A 59 -3.79 17.03 4.28
C LEU A 59 -3.01 18.23 3.73
N ILE A 60 -2.92 18.32 2.40
CA ILE A 60 -2.36 19.50 1.72
C ILE A 60 -3.50 20.49 1.48
N PRO A 61 -3.46 21.70 2.05
CA PRO A 61 -4.51 22.69 1.84
C PRO A 61 -4.52 23.18 0.40
N SER A 62 -5.72 23.47 -0.12
CA SER A 62 -5.88 24.20 -1.38
C SER A 62 -5.30 25.60 -1.25
N LYS A 63 -4.78 26.13 -2.36
CA LYS A 63 -4.31 27.53 -2.46
C LYS A 63 -5.43 28.54 -2.25
#